data_AF-A0A6B2CJT3-F1
#
_entry.id   AF-A0A6B2CJT3-F1
#
_cell.length_a   1.000
_cell.length_b   1.000
_cell.length_c   1.000
_cell.angle_alpha   90.00
_cell.angle_beta   90.00
_cell.angle_gamma   90.00
#
_symmetry.space_group_name_H-M   'P 1'
#
loop_
_entity.id
_entity.type
_entity.pdbx_description
1 polymer ?
#
loop_
_entity_poly.entity_id
_entity_poly.type
_entity_poly.pdbx_seq_one_letter_code
_entity_poly.pdbx_strand_id
1 'polypeptide(L)'
;MGVDLRKEVLRLLKEDEEFRLAVTGLLGIDEILKAIKSLQEQMVKLQEQVAKQGEAILALQRSHEKLAASITALGYRYGIYTEDVFRDTIKYLIEDLLKVYEVRRWTYYDNEGVVFGYPSVIDVDVLIRDNEHILIEYKASIDRGDIAELAREGILYERVNKVKPKLLIVGPVVRRRALELAKALNIEVRATEVME
;
A
#
# COMPACT_ATOMS: atom_id res chain seq x y z
N MET A 1 58.62 -47.38 27.67
CA MET A 1 58.88 -46.67 26.40
C MET A 1 57.94 -45.48 26.15
N GLY A 2 56.62 -45.56 26.39
CA GLY A 2 55.69 -44.47 26.04
C GLY A 2 55.84 -43.13 26.82
N VAL A 3 56.30 -43.17 28.08
CA VAL A 3 56.50 -41.96 28.90
C VAL A 3 57.71 -41.14 28.43
N ASP A 4 58.72 -41.83 27.88
CA ASP A 4 59.99 -41.23 27.47
C ASP A 4 59.84 -40.50 26.12
N LEU A 5 59.17 -41.14 25.15
CA LEU A 5 58.88 -40.55 23.84
C LEU A 5 58.04 -39.27 23.94
N ARG A 6 57.03 -39.23 24.83
CA ARG A 6 56.21 -38.03 25.03
C ARG A 6 57.04 -36.85 25.54
N LYS A 7 57.95 -37.10 26.49
CA LYS A 7 58.83 -36.06 27.05
C LYS A 7 59.79 -35.56 25.97
N GLU A 8 60.33 -36.45 25.16
CA GLU A 8 61.25 -36.11 24.09
C GLU A 8 60.58 -35.29 22.98
N VAL A 9 59.37 -35.66 22.54
CA VAL A 9 58.59 -34.87 21.56
C VAL A 9 58.30 -33.47 22.10
N LEU A 10 57.94 -33.33 23.37
CA LEU A 10 57.69 -32.02 23.99
C LEU A 10 58.97 -31.18 24.13
N ARG A 11 60.12 -31.82 24.36
CA ARG A 11 61.43 -31.15 24.40
C ARG A 11 61.81 -30.62 23.03
N LEU A 12 61.71 -31.47 21.98
CA LEU A 12 62.00 -31.09 20.61
C LEU A 12 61.06 -29.96 20.11
N LEU A 13 59.77 -30.02 20.42
CA LEU A 13 58.85 -28.92 20.09
C LEU A 13 59.21 -27.57 20.76
N LYS A 14 59.98 -27.58 21.85
CA LYS A 14 60.40 -26.35 22.55
C LYS A 14 61.77 -25.86 22.11
N GLU A 15 62.72 -26.77 21.99
CA GLU A 15 64.15 -26.47 21.81
C GLU A 15 64.59 -26.51 20.35
N ASP A 16 63.92 -27.30 19.50
CA ASP A 16 64.26 -27.49 18.10
C ASP A 16 63.27 -26.72 17.21
N GLU A 17 63.77 -25.74 16.47
CA GLU A 17 62.97 -24.92 15.56
C GLU A 17 62.56 -25.68 14.29
N GLU A 18 63.48 -26.46 13.72
CA GLU A 18 63.26 -27.20 12.48
C GLU A 18 62.23 -28.32 12.67
N PHE A 19 62.33 -29.06 13.78
CA PHE A 19 61.34 -30.07 14.16
C PHE A 19 59.95 -29.44 14.40
N ARG A 20 59.89 -28.30 15.09
CA ARG A 20 58.63 -27.59 15.36
C ARG A 20 57.97 -27.08 14.09
N LEU A 21 58.75 -26.52 13.15
CA LEU A 21 58.25 -26.07 11.84
C LEU A 21 57.76 -27.24 10.96
N ALA A 22 58.45 -28.38 11.00
CA ALA A 22 58.00 -29.59 10.29
C ALA A 22 56.66 -30.10 10.86
N VAL A 23 56.50 -30.09 12.19
CA VAL A 23 55.25 -30.48 12.85
C VAL A 23 54.12 -29.48 12.57
N THR A 24 54.39 -28.17 12.57
CA THR A 24 53.36 -27.16 12.22
C THR A 24 52.89 -27.30 10.78
N GLY A 25 53.81 -27.56 9.85
CA GLY A 25 53.48 -27.83 8.45
C GLY A 25 52.68 -29.13 8.25
N LEU A 26 53.09 -30.23 8.88
CA LEU A 26 52.38 -31.52 8.80
C LEU A 26 50.97 -31.46 9.41
N LEU A 27 50.79 -30.70 10.49
CA LEU A 27 49.50 -30.52 11.15
C LEU A 27 48.65 -29.41 10.52
N GLY A 28 49.15 -28.71 9.50
CA GLY A 28 48.43 -27.64 8.79
C GLY A 28 48.12 -26.42 9.66
N ILE A 29 48.94 -26.16 10.69
CA ILE A 29 48.70 -25.08 11.66
C ILE A 29 48.76 -23.70 10.96
N ASP A 30 49.66 -23.54 9.99
CA ASP A 30 49.82 -22.29 9.24
C ASP A 30 48.60 -22.00 8.35
N GLU A 31 48.04 -23.03 7.70
CA GLU A 31 46.81 -22.93 6.92
C GLU A 31 45.62 -22.54 7.80
N ILE A 32 45.51 -23.14 8.99
CA ILE A 32 44.47 -22.81 9.97
C ILE A 32 44.60 -21.36 10.44
N LEU A 33 45.82 -20.90 10.77
CA LEU A 33 46.05 -19.52 11.20
C LEU A 33 45.72 -18.51 10.09
N LYS A 34 46.08 -18.81 8.84
CA LYS A 34 45.71 -17.99 7.67
C LYS A 34 44.18 -17.94 7.48
N ALA A 35 43.49 -19.07 7.61
CA ALA A 35 42.04 -19.14 7.52
C ALA A 35 41.36 -18.33 8.64
N ILE A 36 41.84 -18.45 9.88
CA ILE A 36 41.34 -17.66 11.02
C ILE A 36 41.52 -16.16 10.77
N LYS A 37 42.70 -15.75 10.29
CA LYS A 37 42.96 -14.34 9.96
C LYS A 37 42.01 -13.83 8.85
N SER A 38 41.82 -14.62 7.80
CA SER A 38 40.88 -14.28 6.72
C SER A 38 39.44 -14.17 7.22
N LEU A 39 39.02 -15.06 8.13
CA LEU A 39 37.68 -15.01 8.74
C LEU A 39 37.52 -13.77 9.64
N GLN A 40 38.54 -13.41 10.41
CA GLN A 40 38.52 -12.18 11.21
C GLN A 40 38.40 -10.94 10.33
N GLU A 41 39.13 -10.87 9.22
CA GLU A 41 39.03 -9.77 8.25
C GLU A 41 37.64 -9.69 7.60
N GLN A 42 37.04 -10.84 7.26
CA GLN A 42 35.66 -10.89 6.75
C GLN A 42 34.63 -10.47 7.82
N MET A 43 34.82 -10.88 9.06
CA MET A 43 33.94 -10.53 10.18
C MET A 43 33.94 -9.01 10.42
N VAL A 44 35.10 -8.36 10.37
CA VAL A 44 35.19 -6.88 10.47
C VAL A 44 34.43 -6.21 9.34
N LYS A 45 34.63 -6.65 8.09
CA LYS A 45 33.89 -6.09 6.93
C LYS A 45 32.38 -6.29 7.07
N LEU A 46 31.95 -7.44 7.58
CA LEU A 46 30.52 -7.71 7.80
C LEU A 46 29.95 -6.81 8.90
N GLN A 47 30.69 -6.59 9.99
CA GLN A 47 30.28 -5.66 11.05
C GLN A 47 30.13 -4.23 10.53
N GLU A 48 31.05 -3.77 9.68
CA GLU A 48 30.94 -2.46 9.01
C GLU A 48 29.71 -2.37 8.10
N GLN A 49 29.41 -3.43 7.34
CA GLN A 49 28.21 -3.49 6.49
C GLN A 49 26.92 -3.47 7.32
N VAL A 50 26.86 -4.24 8.41
CA VAL A 50 25.71 -4.27 9.32
C VAL A 50 25.49 -2.89 9.97
N ALA A 51 26.56 -2.20 10.38
CA ALA A 51 26.46 -0.85 10.93
C ALA A 51 25.87 0.13 9.90
N LYS A 52 26.39 0.12 8.66
CA LYS A 52 25.86 0.96 7.56
C LYS A 52 24.40 0.65 7.23
N GLN A 53 24.01 -0.62 7.24
CA GLN A 53 22.61 -1.02 7.04
C GLN A 53 21.71 -0.53 8.18
N GLY A 54 22.18 -0.60 9.43
CA GLY A 54 21.47 -0.05 10.58
C GLY A 54 21.19 1.45 10.45
N GLU A 55 22.18 2.22 10.01
CA GLU A 55 22.01 3.65 9.73
C GLU A 55 20.99 3.91 8.61
N ALA A 56 21.05 3.14 7.52
CA ALA A 56 20.10 3.25 6.41
C ALA A 56 18.66 2.93 6.84
N ILE A 57 18.46 1.90 7.67
CA ILE A 57 17.15 1.54 8.22
C ILE A 57 16.60 2.67 9.09
N LEU A 58 17.42 3.26 9.96
CA LEU A 58 17.00 4.39 10.80
C LEU A 58 16.63 5.62 9.95
N ALA A 59 17.36 5.88 8.85
CA ALA A 59 17.01 6.94 7.92
C ALA A 59 15.66 6.67 7.22
N LEU A 60 15.42 5.43 6.78
CA LEU A 60 14.15 5.02 6.18
C LEU A 60 12.99 5.13 7.16
N GLN A 61 13.15 4.67 8.41
CA GLN A 61 12.13 4.77 9.45
C GLN A 61 11.72 6.24 9.69
N ARG A 62 12.69 7.15 9.79
CA ARG A 62 12.41 8.59 9.92
C ARG A 62 11.69 9.16 8.70
N SER A 63 12.04 8.71 7.49
CA SER A 63 11.33 9.12 6.28
C SER A 63 9.89 8.61 6.27
N HIS A 64 9.68 7.37 6.70
CA HIS A 64 8.35 6.76 6.79
C HIS A 64 7.47 7.47 7.82
N GLU A 65 8.00 7.81 8.99
CA GLU A 65 7.29 8.60 10.00
C GLU A 65 6.88 9.98 9.47
N LYS A 66 7.77 10.67 8.73
CA LYS A 66 7.44 11.95 8.09
C LYS A 66 6.36 11.81 7.02
N LEU A 67 6.40 10.75 6.23
CA LEU A 67 5.36 10.45 5.23
C LEU A 67 4.03 10.14 5.91
N ALA A 68 4.02 9.30 6.94
CA ALA A 68 2.82 9.00 7.71
C ALA A 68 2.23 10.27 8.34
N ALA A 69 3.06 11.12 8.97
CA ALA A 69 2.62 12.40 9.51
C ALA A 69 2.08 13.35 8.42
N SER A 70 2.68 13.35 7.23
CA SER A 70 2.19 14.14 6.09
C SER A 70 0.85 13.60 5.60
N ILE A 71 0.69 12.29 5.48
CA ILE A 71 -0.57 11.63 5.12
C ILE A 71 -1.65 11.92 6.17
N THR A 72 -1.32 11.83 7.45
CA THR A 72 -2.24 12.17 8.55
C THR A 72 -2.62 13.65 8.53
N ALA A 73 -1.67 14.57 8.30
CA ALA A 73 -1.94 15.99 8.18
C ALA A 73 -2.79 16.33 6.95
N LEU A 74 -2.57 15.63 5.83
CA LEU A 74 -3.44 15.70 4.66
C LEU A 74 -4.83 15.13 5.00
N GLY A 75 -4.90 14.00 5.71
CA GLY A 75 -6.14 13.42 6.22
C GLY A 75 -6.92 14.40 7.11
N TYR A 76 -6.25 15.14 8.00
CA TYR A 76 -6.89 16.19 8.80
C TYR A 76 -7.36 17.38 7.95
N ARG A 77 -6.60 17.76 6.92
CA ARG A 77 -6.97 18.85 5.99
C ARG A 77 -8.10 18.47 5.03
N TYR A 78 -8.22 17.19 4.69
CA TYR A 78 -9.25 16.63 3.83
C TYR A 78 -10.36 15.90 4.63
N GLY A 79 -10.37 16.01 5.95
CA GLY A 79 -11.43 15.47 6.81
C GLY A 79 -11.61 13.95 6.73
N ILE A 80 -10.54 13.17 6.52
CA ILE A 80 -10.65 11.73 6.35
C ILE A 80 -10.81 11.05 7.71
N TYR A 81 -12.06 10.86 8.12
CA TYR A 81 -12.53 9.53 8.51
C TYR A 81 -13.88 9.29 7.84
N THR A 82 -13.92 8.27 6.98
CA THR A 82 -15.05 7.68 6.24
C THR A 82 -15.72 8.54 5.17
N GLU A 83 -16.07 7.88 4.06
CA GLU A 83 -17.02 8.39 3.05
C GLU A 83 -18.28 8.95 3.72
N ASP A 84 -18.68 8.37 4.87
CA ASP A 84 -19.83 8.81 5.65
C ASP A 84 -19.69 10.23 6.23
N VAL A 85 -18.51 10.67 6.71
CA VAL A 85 -18.36 12.07 7.20
C VAL A 85 -18.39 13.06 6.06
N PHE A 86 -17.79 12.70 4.93
CA PHE A 86 -17.88 13.52 3.72
C PHE A 86 -19.33 13.61 3.24
N ARG A 87 -20.05 12.48 3.21
CA ARG A 87 -21.48 12.39 2.90
C ARG A 87 -22.32 13.23 3.86
N ASP A 88 -22.11 13.13 5.16
CA ASP A 88 -22.83 13.90 6.18
C ASP A 88 -22.56 15.41 6.02
N THR A 89 -21.34 15.79 5.68
CA THR A 89 -20.98 17.19 5.41
C THR A 89 -21.70 17.72 4.17
N ILE A 90 -21.75 16.94 3.10
CA ILE A 90 -22.47 17.30 1.87
C ILE A 90 -23.98 17.37 2.14
N LYS A 91 -24.52 16.41 2.90
CA LYS A 91 -25.92 16.43 3.34
C LYS A 91 -26.24 17.71 4.10
N TYR A 92 -25.47 18.04 5.13
CA TYR A 92 -25.66 19.28 5.88
C TYR A 92 -25.58 20.52 4.99
N LEU A 93 -24.59 20.59 4.09
CA LEU A 93 -24.43 21.74 3.20
C LEU A 93 -25.61 21.90 2.24
N ILE A 94 -26.00 20.83 1.55
CA ILE A 94 -26.98 20.86 0.46
C ILE A 94 -28.42 20.89 1.01
N GLU A 95 -28.73 20.08 2.01
CA GLU A 95 -30.07 19.88 2.56
C GLU A 95 -30.36 20.86 3.70
N ASP A 96 -29.52 20.93 4.73
CA ASP A 96 -29.81 21.73 5.93
C ASP A 96 -29.52 23.23 5.73
N LEU A 97 -28.34 23.54 5.19
CA LEU A 97 -27.86 24.91 5.04
C LEU A 97 -28.43 25.60 3.80
N LEU A 98 -28.24 25.00 2.61
CA LEU A 98 -28.65 25.59 1.34
C LEU A 98 -30.11 25.27 0.97
N LYS A 99 -30.67 24.16 1.47
CA LYS A 99 -32.05 23.74 1.22
C LYS A 99 -32.39 23.61 -0.27
N VAL A 100 -31.45 23.12 -1.06
CA VAL A 100 -31.58 23.04 -2.52
C VAL A 100 -31.90 21.64 -3.02
N TYR A 101 -31.36 20.59 -2.41
CA TYR A 101 -31.68 19.19 -2.71
C TYR A 101 -31.81 18.42 -1.41
N GLU A 102 -32.62 17.38 -1.42
CA GLU A 102 -32.61 16.36 -0.39
C GLU A 102 -31.51 15.33 -0.70
N VAL A 103 -30.71 14.97 0.30
CA VAL A 103 -29.65 13.97 0.15
C VAL A 103 -30.09 12.67 0.81
N ARG A 104 -30.28 11.63 0.00
CA ARG A 104 -30.69 10.30 0.46
C ARG A 104 -29.72 9.22 0.01
N ARG A 105 -29.45 8.26 0.90
CA ARG A 105 -28.88 6.97 0.51
C ARG A 105 -30.00 6.08 -0.03
N TRP A 106 -29.89 5.66 -1.29
CA TRP A 106 -30.80 4.70 -1.87
C TRP A 106 -30.19 3.30 -1.78
N THR A 107 -30.82 2.44 -1.00
CA THR A 107 -30.43 1.04 -0.79
C THR A 107 -31.47 0.13 -1.44
N TYR A 108 -31.03 -0.78 -2.31
CA TYR A 108 -31.92 -1.71 -3.00
C TYR A 108 -31.29 -3.10 -3.16
N TYR A 109 -32.08 -4.16 -2.94
CA TYR A 109 -31.62 -5.53 -3.20
C TYR A 109 -31.91 -5.93 -4.65
N ASP A 110 -30.86 -5.92 -5.47
CA ASP A 110 -30.88 -6.29 -6.88
C ASP A 110 -30.93 -7.81 -7.03
N ASN A 111 -32.13 -8.37 -7.06
CA ASN A 111 -32.34 -9.82 -7.22
C ASN A 111 -31.93 -10.36 -8.60
N GLU A 112 -31.91 -9.52 -9.64
CA GLU A 112 -31.60 -9.91 -11.01
C GLU A 112 -30.10 -9.84 -11.32
N GLY A 113 -29.32 -9.20 -10.44
CA GLY A 113 -27.89 -8.98 -10.65
C GLY A 113 -27.59 -8.02 -11.80
N VAL A 114 -28.43 -7.01 -12.00
CA VAL A 114 -28.23 -5.94 -12.99
C VAL A 114 -26.88 -5.23 -12.81
N VAL A 115 -26.46 -4.98 -11.57
CA VAL A 115 -25.23 -4.22 -11.29
C VAL A 115 -23.98 -5.10 -11.23
N PHE A 116 -24.00 -6.23 -10.52
CA PHE A 116 -22.81 -7.06 -10.32
C PHE A 116 -22.86 -8.42 -11.03
N GLY A 117 -23.93 -8.73 -11.75
CA GLY A 117 -24.13 -10.04 -12.39
C GLY A 117 -24.58 -11.15 -11.43
N TYR A 118 -24.84 -10.83 -10.16
CA TYR A 118 -25.39 -11.74 -9.16
C TYR A 118 -26.23 -10.95 -8.13
N PRO A 119 -27.11 -11.61 -7.35
CA PRO A 119 -27.95 -10.93 -6.38
C PRO A 119 -27.16 -10.22 -5.27
N SER A 120 -27.38 -8.91 -5.11
CA SER A 120 -26.59 -8.08 -4.18
C SER A 120 -27.36 -6.84 -3.71
N VAL A 121 -26.99 -6.32 -2.54
CA VAL A 121 -27.44 -4.99 -2.09
C VAL A 121 -26.63 -3.92 -2.81
N ILE A 122 -27.32 -2.93 -3.37
CA ILE A 122 -26.75 -1.77 -4.05
C ILE A 122 -27.04 -0.54 -3.20
N ASP A 123 -26.02 0.28 -2.98
CA ASP A 123 -26.08 1.52 -2.21
C ASP A 123 -25.52 2.66 -3.05
N VAL A 124 -26.30 3.72 -3.24
CA VAL A 124 -25.84 4.93 -3.95
C VAL A 124 -26.44 6.18 -3.33
N ASP A 125 -25.68 7.28 -3.28
CA ASP A 125 -26.24 8.57 -2.89
C ASP A 125 -27.08 9.15 -4.02
N VAL A 126 -28.21 9.73 -3.64
CA VAL A 126 -29.12 10.41 -4.56
C VAL A 126 -29.43 11.80 -4.03
N LEU A 127 -29.18 12.81 -4.86
CA LEU A 127 -29.73 14.15 -4.67
C LEU A 127 -31.08 14.23 -5.37
N ILE A 128 -32.10 14.67 -4.65
CA ILE A 128 -33.47 14.78 -5.15
C ILE A 128 -33.97 16.22 -5.01
N ARG A 129 -34.48 16.76 -6.12
CA ARG A 129 -35.21 18.03 -6.16
C ARG A 129 -36.33 17.93 -7.19
N ASP A 130 -37.58 18.02 -6.75
CA ASP A 130 -38.75 17.82 -7.59
C ASP A 130 -38.70 16.48 -8.35
N ASN A 131 -38.64 16.51 -9.68
CA ASN A 131 -38.49 15.33 -10.55
C ASN A 131 -37.04 15.09 -11.01
N GLU A 132 -36.08 15.88 -10.52
CA GLU A 132 -34.67 15.73 -10.86
C GLU A 132 -33.96 14.88 -9.81
N HIS A 133 -33.40 13.75 -10.27
CA HIS A 133 -32.65 12.83 -9.46
C HIS A 133 -31.22 12.76 -9.98
N ILE A 134 -30.24 12.87 -9.10
CA ILE A 134 -28.82 12.77 -9.44
C ILE A 134 -28.20 11.69 -8.57
N LEU A 135 -27.76 10.60 -9.18
CA LEU A 135 -26.94 9.59 -8.51
C LEU A 135 -25.51 10.07 -8.46
N ILE A 136 -24.92 10.05 -7.26
CA ILE A 136 -23.56 10.53 -7.02
C ILE A 136 -22.72 9.43 -6.39
N GLU A 137 -21.52 9.25 -6.93
CA GLU A 137 -20.49 8.39 -6.36
C GLU A 137 -19.20 9.19 -6.09
N TYR A 138 -18.56 8.88 -4.96
CA TYR A 138 -17.34 9.53 -4.50
C TYR A 138 -16.22 8.49 -4.44
N LYS A 139 -15.24 8.59 -5.33
CA LYS A 139 -14.10 7.67 -5.36
C LYS A 139 -12.79 8.41 -5.14
N ALA A 140 -11.90 7.82 -4.35
CA ALA A 140 -10.53 8.33 -4.18
C ALA A 140 -9.73 8.28 -5.49
N SER A 141 -10.09 7.39 -6.42
CA SER A 141 -9.56 7.33 -7.78
C SER A 141 -10.62 6.73 -8.68
N ILE A 142 -10.82 7.31 -9.87
CA ILE A 142 -11.87 6.92 -10.80
C ILE A 142 -11.27 6.17 -12.00
N ASP A 143 -11.80 4.99 -12.27
CA ASP A 143 -11.43 4.14 -13.39
C ASP A 143 -12.65 3.69 -14.22
N ARG A 144 -12.43 2.94 -15.31
CA ARG A 144 -13.49 2.42 -16.18
C ARG A 144 -14.49 1.53 -15.44
N GLY A 145 -14.03 0.81 -14.41
CA GLY A 145 -14.88 -0.04 -13.59
C GLY A 145 -15.96 0.78 -12.89
N ASP A 146 -15.57 1.87 -12.22
CA ASP A 146 -16.47 2.75 -11.47
C ASP A 146 -17.50 3.41 -12.39
N ILE A 147 -17.08 3.87 -13.57
CA ILE A 147 -17.99 4.43 -14.58
C ILE A 147 -19.02 3.40 -15.04
N ALA A 148 -18.57 2.16 -15.30
CA ALA A 148 -19.46 1.11 -15.74
C ALA A 148 -20.42 0.67 -14.63
N GLU A 149 -19.98 0.67 -13.37
CA GLU A 149 -20.78 0.38 -12.18
C GLU A 149 -21.89 1.41 -12.01
N LEU A 150 -21.53 2.71 -11.92
CA LEU A 150 -22.49 3.81 -11.80
C LEU A 150 -23.50 3.84 -12.96
N ALA A 151 -23.08 3.46 -14.17
CA ALA A 151 -23.99 3.31 -15.31
C ALA A 151 -25.06 2.24 -15.07
N ARG A 152 -24.68 1.08 -14.50
CA ARG A 152 -25.61 -0.01 -14.20
C ARG A 152 -26.50 0.32 -13.01
N GLU A 153 -25.97 1.01 -12.01
CA GLU A 153 -26.77 1.56 -10.90
C GLU A 153 -27.84 2.52 -11.42
N GLY A 154 -27.48 3.42 -12.35
CA GLY A 154 -28.43 4.31 -13.01
C GLY A 154 -29.57 3.57 -13.72
N ILE A 155 -29.24 2.50 -14.45
CA ILE A 155 -30.23 1.64 -15.11
C ILE A 155 -31.16 0.97 -14.09
N LEU A 156 -30.60 0.40 -13.03
CA LEU A 156 -31.36 -0.25 -11.97
C LEU A 156 -32.27 0.76 -11.27
N TYR A 157 -31.74 1.93 -10.93
CA TYR A 157 -32.48 3.02 -10.31
C TYR A 157 -33.66 3.48 -11.17
N GLU A 158 -33.46 3.68 -12.47
CA GLU A 158 -34.51 4.06 -13.41
C GLU A 158 -35.59 2.98 -13.51
N ARG A 159 -35.21 1.69 -13.56
CA ARG A 159 -36.16 0.58 -13.60
C ARG A 159 -37.06 0.54 -12.36
N VAL A 160 -36.48 0.76 -11.17
CA VAL A 160 -37.19 0.67 -9.89
C VAL A 160 -38.03 1.91 -9.62
N ASN A 161 -37.44 3.10 -9.76
CA ASN A 161 -38.07 4.36 -9.35
C ASN A 161 -38.84 5.06 -10.48
N LYS A 162 -38.72 4.56 -11.73
CA LYS A 162 -39.37 5.14 -12.94
C LYS A 162 -38.97 6.59 -13.23
N VAL A 163 -37.81 7.01 -12.71
CA VAL A 163 -37.21 8.32 -12.96
C VAL A 163 -35.80 8.09 -13.50
N LYS A 164 -35.49 8.70 -14.65
CA LYS A 164 -34.15 8.62 -15.24
C LYS A 164 -33.20 9.56 -14.49
N PRO A 165 -32.18 9.04 -13.78
CA PRO A 165 -31.27 9.89 -13.04
C PRO A 165 -30.21 10.50 -13.95
N LYS A 166 -29.67 11.65 -13.53
CA LYS A 166 -28.34 12.11 -13.95
C LYS A 166 -27.30 11.34 -13.16
N LEU A 167 -26.15 11.08 -13.77
CA LEU A 167 -25.06 10.33 -13.15
C LEU A 167 -23.84 11.23 -13.00
N LEU A 168 -23.32 11.32 -11.79
CA LEU A 168 -22.14 12.11 -11.45
C LEU A 168 -21.17 11.27 -10.62
N ILE A 169 -19.91 11.27 -11.01
CA ILE A 169 -18.84 10.72 -10.19
C ILE A 169 -17.82 11.80 -9.86
N VAL A 170 -17.42 11.87 -8.59
CA VAL A 170 -16.53 12.89 -8.06
C VAL A 170 -15.34 12.23 -7.40
N GLY A 171 -14.14 12.74 -7.65
CA GLY A 171 -12.93 12.19 -7.07
C GLY A 171 -11.72 13.07 -7.36
N PRO A 172 -10.62 12.97 -6.61
CA PRO A 172 -9.46 13.81 -6.87
C PRO A 172 -8.75 13.45 -8.18
N VAL A 173 -8.84 12.18 -8.61
CA VAL A 173 -8.06 11.64 -9.73
C VAL A 173 -8.94 10.76 -10.62
N VAL A 174 -8.78 10.88 -11.95
CA VAL A 174 -9.45 10.04 -12.95
C VAL A 174 -8.48 9.53 -14.02
N ARG A 175 -8.60 8.28 -14.44
CA ARG A 175 -7.83 7.76 -15.60
C ARG A 175 -8.42 8.21 -16.93
N ARG A 176 -7.59 8.48 -17.94
CA ARG A 176 -8.04 8.95 -19.27
C ARG A 176 -9.05 7.99 -19.91
N ARG A 177 -8.80 6.68 -19.77
CA ARG A 177 -9.71 5.62 -20.22
C ARG A 177 -11.10 5.66 -19.58
N ALA A 178 -11.23 6.18 -18.36
CA ALA A 178 -12.50 6.33 -17.67
C ALA A 178 -13.29 7.53 -18.23
N LEU A 179 -12.62 8.64 -18.55
CA LEU A 179 -13.24 9.81 -19.18
C LEU A 179 -13.85 9.49 -20.55
N GLU A 180 -13.17 8.66 -21.36
CA GLU A 180 -13.68 8.20 -22.65
C GLU A 180 -15.00 7.43 -22.49
N LEU A 181 -15.04 6.50 -21.54
CA LEU A 181 -16.24 5.73 -21.26
C LEU A 181 -17.35 6.61 -20.67
N ALA A 182 -17.02 7.52 -19.76
CA ALA A 182 -18.00 8.41 -19.14
C ALA A 182 -18.69 9.30 -20.18
N LYS A 183 -17.94 9.83 -21.16
CA LYS A 183 -18.52 10.57 -22.29
C LYS A 183 -19.47 9.71 -23.12
N ALA A 184 -19.09 8.47 -23.43
CA ALA A 184 -19.93 7.56 -24.20
C ALA A 184 -21.24 7.19 -23.46
N LEU A 185 -21.20 7.12 -22.13
CA LEU A 185 -22.34 6.77 -21.28
C LEU A 185 -23.09 7.99 -20.72
N ASN A 186 -22.69 9.22 -21.08
CA ASN A 186 -23.27 10.47 -20.58
C ASN A 186 -23.23 10.59 -19.05
N ILE A 187 -22.10 10.21 -18.45
CA ILE A 187 -21.80 10.33 -17.02
C ILE A 187 -20.91 11.55 -16.80
N GLU A 188 -21.30 12.42 -15.89
CA GLU A 188 -20.50 13.58 -15.51
C GLU A 188 -19.36 13.15 -14.58
N VAL A 189 -18.15 13.64 -14.87
CA VAL A 189 -16.97 13.36 -14.05
C VAL A 189 -16.40 14.69 -13.54
N ARG A 190 -16.25 14.79 -12.22
CA ARG A 190 -15.55 15.91 -11.57
C ARG A 190 -14.30 15.40 -10.89
N ALA A 191 -13.16 15.66 -11.52
CA ALA A 191 -11.86 15.34 -10.96
C ALA A 191 -10.82 16.44 -11.18
N THR A 192 -9.88 16.52 -10.24
CA THR A 192 -8.82 17.53 -10.24
C THR A 192 -7.67 17.13 -11.15
N GLU A 193 -7.31 15.85 -11.16
CA GLU A 193 -6.17 15.33 -11.91
C GLU A 193 -6.58 14.22 -12.88
N VAL A 194 -5.99 14.23 -14.08
CA VAL A 194 -6.17 13.18 -15.09
C VAL A 194 -4.88 12.40 -15.22
N MET A 195 -4.93 11.10 -14.93
CA MET A 195 -3.83 10.16 -15.14
C MET A 195 -4.02 9.40 -16.46
N GLU A 196 -2.93 8.90 -17.05
CA GLU A 196 -3.03 8.00 -18.21
C GLU A 196 -3.66 6.64 -17.87
#